data_AF-A0A3M1X6W4-F1
#
_entry.id   AF-A0A3M1X6W4-F1
#
_cell.length_a   1.000
_cell.length_b   1.000
_cell.length_c   1.000
_cell.angle_alpha   90.00
_cell.angle_beta   90.00
_cell.angle_gamma   90.00
#
_symmetry.space_group_name_H-M   'P 1'
#
loop_
_entity.id
_entity.type
_entity.pdbx_description
1 polymer ?
#
loop_
_entity_poly.entity_id
_entity_poly.type
_entity_poly.pdbx_seq_one_letter_code
_entity_poly.pdbx_strand_id
1 'polypeptide(L)'
;MLDLKFIRENPELVKKGLKAKGERVDLDALLELDRERRKLIQRAEELKHRRNQLSEEIAARKKSGQDAAELIAETRSISAEIKALDARV
;
A
#
# COMPACT_ATOMS: atom_id res chain seq x y z
N MET A 1 -17.58 -14.14 -11.59
CA MET A 1 -16.96 -13.45 -10.44
C MET A 1 -17.18 -11.96 -10.66
N LEU A 2 -17.72 -11.22 -9.69
CA LEU A 2 -17.86 -9.76 -9.79
C LEU A 2 -16.48 -9.12 -9.56
N ASP A 3 -16.11 -8.15 -10.40
CA ASP A 3 -14.87 -7.42 -10.23
C ASP A 3 -14.96 -6.51 -8.99
N LEU A 4 -13.94 -6.51 -8.15
CA LEU A 4 -13.87 -5.64 -6.96
C LEU A 4 -13.87 -4.16 -7.35
N LYS A 5 -13.34 -3.82 -8.53
CA LYS A 5 -13.45 -2.47 -9.09
C LYS A 5 -14.90 -2.10 -9.37
N PHE A 6 -15.68 -3.01 -9.96
CA PHE A 6 -17.09 -2.78 -10.23
C PHE A 6 -17.91 -2.61 -8.94
N ILE A 7 -17.64 -3.42 -7.92
CA ILE A 7 -18.29 -3.32 -6.60
C ILE A 7 -18.02 -1.95 -5.96
N ARG A 8 -16.79 -1.44 -6.10
CA ARG A 8 -16.39 -0.13 -5.58
C ARG A 8 -17.00 1.04 -6.33
N GLU A 9 -17.08 0.94 -7.66
CA GLU A 9 -17.65 2.00 -8.51
C GLU A 9 -19.18 2.02 -8.42
N ASN A 10 -19.81 0.86 -8.18
CA ASN A 10 -21.26 0.69 -8.22
C ASN A 10 -21.83 -0.02 -6.97
N PRO A 11 -21.52 0.42 -5.74
CA PRO A 11 -21.90 -0.30 -4.52
C PRO A 11 -23.42 -0.42 -4.36
N GLU A 12 -24.18 0.60 -4.75
CA GLU A 12 -25.65 0.62 -4.71
C GLU A 12 -26.29 -0.41 -5.64
N LEU A 13 -25.74 -0.57 -6.85
CA LEU A 13 -26.18 -1.57 -7.82
C LEU A 13 -25.95 -2.99 -7.30
N VAL A 14 -24.79 -3.21 -6.67
CA VAL A 14 -24.47 -4.51 -6.07
C VAL A 14 -25.35 -4.77 -4.84
N LYS A 15 -25.60 -3.78 -3.97
CA LYS A 15 -26.56 -3.88 -2.85
C LYS A 15 -27.95 -4.30 -3.33
N LYS A 16 -28.46 -3.68 -4.40
CA LYS A 16 -29.76 -4.03 -5.01
C LYS A 16 -29.76 -5.46 -5.58
N GLY A 17 -28.70 -5.85 -6.29
CA GLY A 17 -28.55 -7.20 -6.83
C GLY A 17 -28.49 -8.28 -5.76
N LEU A 18 -27.76 -8.05 -4.67
CA LEU A 18 -27.68 -8.93 -3.51
C LEU A 18 -29.04 -9.08 -2.82
N LYS A 19 -29.75 -7.96 -2.62
CA LYS A 19 -31.11 -7.96 -2.05
C LYS A 19 -32.10 -8.74 -2.92
N ALA A 20 -32.01 -8.60 -4.24
CA ALA A 20 -32.85 -9.36 -5.18
C ALA A 20 -32.55 -10.87 -5.16
N LYS A 21 -31.31 -11.26 -4.87
CA LYS A 21 -30.90 -12.66 -4.68
C LYS A 21 -31.20 -13.22 -3.28
N GLY A 22 -31.61 -12.37 -2.34
CA GLY A 22 -31.81 -12.77 -0.94
C GLY A 22 -30.50 -13.02 -0.17
N GLU A 23 -29.36 -12.64 -0.73
CA GLU A 23 -28.06 -12.80 -0.09
C GLU A 23 -27.74 -11.59 0.79
N ARG A 24 -27.29 -11.85 2.02
CA ARG A 24 -26.76 -10.83 2.94
C ARG A 24 -25.25 -10.87 2.90
N VAL A 25 -24.65 -10.00 2.10
CA VAL A 25 -23.21 -9.77 2.09
C VAL A 25 -22.94 -8.39 2.69
N ASP A 26 -22.00 -8.34 3.62
CA ASP A 26 -21.52 -7.08 4.20
C ASP A 26 -20.57 -6.38 3.22
N LEU A 27 -21.18 -5.66 2.26
CA LEU A 27 -20.44 -4.88 1.28
C LEU A 27 -19.65 -3.74 1.92
N ASP A 28 -20.11 -3.21 3.04
CA ASP A 28 -19.43 -2.09 3.69
C ASP A 28 -18.13 -2.59 4.33
N ALA A 29 -18.14 -3.76 5.00
CA ALA A 29 -16.92 -4.42 5.48
C ALA A 29 -15.95 -4.78 4.34
N LEU A 30 -16.46 -5.25 3.20
CA LEU A 30 -15.62 -5.55 2.02
C LEU A 30 -14.93 -4.29 1.48
N LEU A 31 -15.65 -3.18 1.39
CA LEU A 31 -15.11 -1.91 0.90
C LEU A 31 -14.10 -1.31 1.88
N GLU A 32 -14.29 -1.47 3.19
CA GLU A 32 -13.30 -1.05 4.19
C GLU A 32 -12.01 -1.86 4.09
N LEU A 33 -12.09 -3.19 3.98
CA LEU A 33 -10.91 -4.04 3.75
C LEU A 33 -10.19 -3.67 2.45
N ASP A 34 -10.91 -3.40 1.36
CA ASP A 34 -10.32 -2.94 0.11
C ASP A 34 -9.64 -1.56 0.26
N ARG A 35 -10.22 -0.65 1.05
CA ARG A 35 -9.60 0.64 1.36
C ARG A 35 -8.31 0.47 2.15
N GLU A 36 -8.31 -0.37 3.19
CA GLU A 36 -7.11 -0.66 3.98
C GLU A 36 -6.01 -1.27 3.11
N ARG A 37 -6.34 -2.28 2.31
CA ARG A 37 -5.40 -2.89 1.37
C ARG A 37 -4.79 -1.86 0.42
N ARG A 38 -5.60 -0.98 -0.16
CA ARG A 38 -5.10 0.09 -1.05
C ARG A 38 -4.20 1.09 -0.34
N LYS A 39 -4.52 1.47 0.91
CA LYS A 39 -3.65 2.32 1.73
C LYS A 39 -2.30 1.66 1.99
N LEU A 40 -2.30 0.36 2.32
CA LEU A 40 -1.07 -0.39 2.57
C LEU A 40 -0.20 -0.49 1.30
N ILE A 41 -0.80 -0.78 0.14
CA ILE A 41 -0.10 -0.78 -1.15
C ILE A 41 0.51 0.59 -1.43
N GLN A 42 -0.27 1.66 -1.31
CA GLN A 42 0.21 3.02 -1.54
C GLN A 42 1.39 3.35 -0.62
N ARG A 43 1.27 2.99 0.67
CA ARG A 43 2.34 3.21 1.65
C ARG A 43 3.61 2.43 1.31
N ALA A 44 3.48 1.18 0.86
CA ALA A 44 4.62 0.37 0.44
C ALA A 44 5.33 1.00 -0.76
N GLU A 45 4.57 1.52 -1.75
CA GLU A 45 5.14 2.20 -2.91
C GLU A 45 5.83 3.53 -2.54
N GLU A 46 5.24 4.33 -1.65
CA GLU A 46 5.88 5.55 -1.10
C GLU A 46 7.22 5.24 -0.43
N LEU A 47 7.26 4.18 0.38
CA LEU A 47 8.48 3.77 1.07
C LEU A 47 9.54 3.24 0.09
N LYS A 48 9.14 2.48 -0.93
CA LYS A 48 10.05 2.04 -2.01
C LYS A 48 10.64 3.23 -2.75
N HIS A 49 9.83 4.25 -3.04
CA HIS A 49 10.29 5.49 -3.65
C HIS A 49 11.30 6.22 -2.76
N ARG A 50 10.97 6.42 -1.47
CA ARG A 50 11.87 7.06 -0.50
C ARG A 50 13.19 6.29 -0.34
N ARG A 51 13.16 4.96 -0.27
CA ARG A 51 14.37 4.12 -0.23
C ARG A 51 15.28 4.36 -1.43
N ASN A 52 14.71 4.48 -2.63
CA ASN A 52 15.49 4.72 -3.85
C ASN A 52 16.13 6.12 -3.82
N GLN A 53 15.37 7.15 -3.41
CA GLN A 53 15.90 8.51 -3.25
C GLN A 53 17.05 8.56 -2.23
N LEU A 54 16.89 7.92 -1.07
CA LEU A 54 17.93 7.84 -0.05
C LEU A 54 19.16 7.08 -0.56
N SER A 55 18.98 6.03 -1.37
CA SER A 55 20.08 5.29 -1.96
C SER A 55 20.91 6.15 -2.91
N GLU A 56 20.25 6.99 -3.71
CA GLU A 56 20.90 7.98 -4.57
C GLU A 56 21.64 9.04 -3.75
N GLU A 57 21.02 9.56 -2.68
CA GLU A 57 21.64 10.54 -1.79
C GLU A 57 22.87 9.96 -1.07
N ILE A 58 22.80 8.71 -0.60
CA ILE A 58 23.95 8.00 0.00
C ILE A 58 25.09 7.88 -1.01
N ALA A 59 24.78 7.53 -2.27
CA ALA A 59 25.81 7.44 -3.31
C ALA A 59 26.46 8.81 -3.58
N ALA A 60 25.68 9.89 -3.59
CA ALA A 60 26.19 11.25 -3.74
C ALA A 60 27.07 11.67 -2.56
N ARG A 61 26.64 11.44 -1.30
CA ARG A 61 27.41 11.79 -0.10
C ARG A 61 28.72 11.00 0.02
N LYS A 62 28.69 9.71 -0.31
CA LYS A 62 29.91 8.89 -0.35
C LYS A 62 30.91 9.39 -1.40
N LYS A 63 30.43 9.85 -2.56
CA LYS A 63 31.29 10.46 -3.59
C LYS A 63 31.88 11.79 -3.16
N SER A 64 31.15 12.60 -2.39
CA SER A 64 31.64 13.88 -1.85
C SER A 64 32.47 13.73 -0.56
N GLY A 65 32.73 12.50 -0.10
CA GLY A 65 33.49 12.24 1.14
C GLY A 65 32.73 12.60 2.42
N GLN A 66 31.41 12.81 2.33
CA GLN A 66 30.54 13.13 3.45
C GLN A 66 30.03 11.86 4.13
N ASP A 67 29.73 11.96 5.43
CA ASP A 67 29.11 10.87 6.16
C ASP A 67 27.66 10.62 5.69
N ALA A 68 27.32 9.34 5.56
CA ALA A 68 26.01 8.85 5.15
C ALA A 68 25.47 7.78 6.12
N ALA A 69 26.07 7.62 7.31
CA ALA A 69 25.68 6.61 8.29
C ALA A 69 24.19 6.73 8.68
N GLU A 70 23.69 7.95 8.90
CA GLU A 70 22.28 8.20 9.23
C GLU A 70 21.33 7.77 8.10
N LEU A 71 21.64 8.12 6.86
CA LEU A 71 20.85 7.75 5.68
C LEU A 71 20.85 6.23 5.46
N ILE A 72 21.97 5.56 5.74
CA ILE A 72 22.08 4.09 5.67
C ILE A 72 21.20 3.43 6.73
N ALA A 73 21.17 3.98 7.96
CA ALA A 73 20.29 3.50 9.03
C ALA A 73 18.81 3.68 8.66
N GLU A 74 18.44 4.84 8.12
CA GLU A 74 17.08 5.13 7.66
C GLU A 74 16.65 4.17 6.54
N THR A 75 17.53 3.93 5.56
CA THR A 75 17.28 3.00 4.45
C THR A 75 17.03 1.57 4.95
N ARG A 76 17.75 1.12 5.99
CA ARG A 76 17.51 -0.19 6.63
C ARG A 76 16.16 -0.25 7.32
N SER A 77 15.78 0.80 8.06
CA SER A 77 14.46 0.88 8.72
C SER A 77 13.33 0.82 7.70
N ILE A 78 13.43 1.61 6.62
CA ILE A 78 12.46 1.62 5.53
C ILE A 78 12.35 0.24 4.87
N SER A 79 13.48 -0.46 4.69
CA SER A 79 13.48 -1.80 4.10
C SER A 79 12.76 -2.83 4.99
N ALA A 80 12.87 -2.69 6.32
CA ALA A 80 12.11 -3.51 7.27
C ALA A 80 10.61 -3.18 7.24
N GLU A 81 10.24 -1.90 7.18
CA GLU A 81 8.85 -1.47 7.05
C GLU A 81 8.20 -1.97 5.74
N ILE A 82 8.90 -1.86 4.60
CA ILE A 82 8.40 -2.39 3.32
C ILE A 82 8.11 -3.88 3.44
N LYS A 83 9.03 -4.65 4.02
CA LYS A 83 8.84 -6.10 4.21
C LYS A 83 7.65 -6.43 5.11
N ALA A 84 7.43 -5.62 6.16
CA ALA A 84 6.30 -5.79 7.06
C ALA A 84 4.96 -5.42 6.39
N LEU A 85 4.95 -4.40 5.53
CA LEU A 85 3.76 -4.00 4.78
C LEU A 85 3.42 -4.99 3.67
N ASP A 86 4.41 -5.46 2.91
CA ASP A 86 4.22 -6.48 1.87
C ASP A 86 3.67 -7.80 2.44
N ALA A 87 3.96 -8.11 3.71
CA ALA A 87 3.40 -9.28 4.39
C ALA A 87 1.92 -9.11 4.83
N ARG A 88 1.40 -7.88 4.82
CA ARG A 88 0.02 -7.55 5.24
C ARG A 88 -0.93 -7.27 4.07
N VAL A 89 -0.41 -7.17 2.84
CA VAL A 89 -1.15 -6.85 1.59
C VAL A 89 -1.50 -8.11 0.82
#